data_AF-A0A968KV60-F1
#
_entry.id   AF-A0A968KV60-F1
#
_cell.length_a   1.000
_cell.length_b   1.000
_cell.length_c   1.000
_cell.angle_alpha   90.00
_cell.angle_beta   90.00
_cell.angle_gamma   90.00
#
_symmetry.space_group_name_H-M   'P 1'
#
loop_
_entity.id
_entity.type
_entity.pdbx_description
1 polymer ?
#
loop_
_entity_poly.entity_id
_entity_poly.type
_entity_poly.pdbx_seq_one_letter_code
_entity_poly.pdbx_strand_id
1 'polypeptide(L)'
;MGFSEDLYALGKKYQEYEEAGGKEGIMKVLPHEEAVKAAIIRPFIKVLGYDTANPLEVMPEYTADTPDKKGEKVDFAIMHNFSPILLIECKKADANLGKHSGQLYRYFSTEKAKFALLTNGKEYRFFSDLDEDNKMDTGHFLLADITKLNDDVINDLKRFRKDAFNQDELIEYAERSKYLALLKEKIKNDFENPEKDFVSILYTRIKGPKVTDKRLPGYTELVKTAWIQLLNENFNARIARATMPDTDPIQGSTTEKKGIETTEEELAFYKKVVNLLKDEVSAKDIAYRDAVGQFSILWQDNRRQPIVHFISESSSAYNGEKSITLFPINKETGEKTDSKMTIKSINDIKHHKETMLETIQFYQK
;
A
#
# COMPACT_ATOMS: atom_id res chain seq x y z
N MET A 1 -27.43 -0.22 -0.66
CA MET A 1 -26.03 -0.64 -0.48
C MET A 1 -25.17 0.61 -0.55
N GLY A 2 -24.03 0.60 0.14
CA GLY A 2 -23.04 1.66 0.03
C GLY A 2 -22.25 1.54 -1.26
N PHE A 3 -21.70 2.65 -1.77
CA PHE A 3 -20.91 2.70 -3.00
C PHE A 3 -19.83 1.61 -3.09
N SER A 4 -19.10 1.37 -1.99
CA SER A 4 -18.08 0.32 -1.92
C SER A 4 -18.67 -1.08 -2.11
N GLU A 5 -19.82 -1.36 -1.47
CA GLU A 5 -20.48 -2.67 -1.55
C GLU A 5 -20.93 -2.97 -2.97
N ASP A 6 -21.46 -1.96 -3.68
CA ASP A 6 -21.90 -2.10 -5.07
C ASP A 6 -20.72 -2.35 -6.02
N LEU A 7 -19.58 -1.69 -5.81
CA LEU A 7 -18.35 -1.96 -6.56
C LEU A 7 -17.82 -3.37 -6.31
N TYR A 8 -17.79 -3.83 -5.05
CA TYR A 8 -17.39 -5.19 -4.71
C TYR A 8 -18.34 -6.24 -5.30
N ALA A 9 -19.65 -5.97 -5.28
CA ALA A 9 -20.65 -6.84 -5.90
C ALA A 9 -20.42 -6.96 -7.42
N LEU A 10 -20.06 -5.87 -8.08
CA LEU A 10 -19.71 -5.89 -9.51
C LEU A 10 -18.45 -6.70 -9.78
N GLY A 11 -17.43 -6.56 -8.93
CA GLY A 11 -16.20 -7.36 -8.97
C GLY A 11 -16.47 -8.85 -8.84
N LYS A 12 -17.27 -9.23 -7.84
CA LYS A 12 -17.68 -10.61 -7.62
C LYS A 12 -18.47 -11.16 -8.79
N LYS A 13 -19.41 -10.39 -9.34
CA LYS A 13 -20.18 -10.75 -10.53
C LYS A 13 -19.27 -11.03 -11.74
N TYR A 14 -18.23 -10.23 -11.94
CA TYR A 14 -17.24 -10.47 -13.00
C TYR A 14 -16.49 -11.80 -12.78
N GLN A 15 -16.07 -12.08 -11.55
CA GLN A 15 -15.40 -13.34 -11.19
C GLN A 15 -16.31 -14.55 -11.42
N GLU A 16 -17.59 -14.47 -11.06
CA GLU A 16 -18.59 -15.51 -11.33
C GLU A 16 -18.71 -15.80 -12.84
N TYR A 17 -18.60 -14.78 -13.70
CA TYR A 17 -18.56 -14.97 -15.16
C TYR A 17 -17.25 -15.60 -15.66
N GLU A 18 -16.11 -15.24 -15.07
CA GLU A 18 -14.83 -15.91 -15.37
C GLU A 18 -14.90 -17.40 -15.03
N GLU A 19 -15.44 -17.75 -13.87
CA GLU A 19 -15.58 -19.13 -13.38
C GLU A 19 -16.60 -19.94 -14.19
N ALA A 20 -17.76 -19.35 -14.49
CA ALA A 20 -18.81 -20.00 -15.29
C ALA A 20 -18.37 -20.33 -16.73
N GLY A 21 -17.36 -19.61 -17.24
CA GLY A 21 -16.76 -19.87 -18.55
C GLY A 21 -15.99 -21.20 -18.66
N GLY A 22 -15.62 -21.81 -17.52
CA GLY A 22 -14.86 -23.05 -17.49
C GLY A 22 -13.54 -22.96 -18.27
N LYS A 23 -13.20 -23.99 -19.05
CA LYS A 23 -11.95 -24.06 -19.84
C LYS A 23 -11.85 -22.99 -20.94
N GLU A 24 -12.97 -22.42 -21.36
CA GLU A 24 -13.04 -21.41 -22.42
C GLU A 24 -12.99 -19.97 -21.86
N GLY A 25 -13.01 -19.82 -20.53
CA GLY A 25 -12.90 -18.56 -19.82
C GLY A 25 -14.07 -17.59 -20.06
N ILE A 26 -13.87 -16.34 -19.69
CA ILE A 26 -14.92 -15.30 -19.69
C ILE A 26 -15.56 -15.05 -21.06
N MET A 27 -14.86 -15.34 -22.16
CA MET A 27 -15.37 -15.14 -23.52
C MET A 27 -16.55 -16.03 -23.88
N LYS A 28 -16.79 -17.12 -23.14
CA LYS A 28 -18.02 -17.91 -23.29
C LYS A 28 -19.25 -17.19 -22.76
N VAL A 29 -19.08 -16.45 -21.67
CA VAL A 29 -20.16 -15.74 -20.96
C VAL A 29 -20.35 -14.33 -21.52
N LEU A 30 -19.25 -13.65 -21.85
CA LEU A 30 -19.21 -12.31 -22.43
C LEU A 30 -18.51 -12.33 -23.81
N PRO A 31 -19.16 -12.89 -24.85
CA PRO A 31 -18.51 -13.18 -26.14
C PRO A 31 -18.19 -11.96 -27.01
N HIS A 32 -18.86 -10.84 -26.77
CA HIS A 32 -18.68 -9.62 -27.54
C HIS A 32 -18.81 -8.39 -26.66
N GLU A 33 -18.39 -7.25 -27.19
CA GLU A 33 -18.29 -5.98 -26.47
C GLU A 33 -19.64 -5.54 -25.90
N GLU A 34 -20.73 -5.67 -26.66
CA GLU A 34 -22.08 -5.36 -26.16
C GLU A 34 -22.50 -6.18 -24.94
N ALA A 35 -22.04 -7.43 -24.81
CA ALA A 35 -22.32 -8.25 -23.64
C ALA A 35 -21.60 -7.68 -22.40
N VAL A 36 -20.33 -7.27 -22.56
CA VAL A 36 -19.55 -6.60 -21.50
C VAL A 36 -20.21 -5.28 -21.11
N LYS A 37 -20.62 -4.47 -22.10
CA LYS A 37 -21.32 -3.20 -21.88
C LYS A 37 -22.59 -3.39 -21.05
N ALA A 38 -23.44 -4.32 -21.44
CA ALA A 38 -24.71 -4.57 -20.77
C ALA A 38 -24.54 -5.19 -19.37
N ALA A 39 -23.67 -6.19 -19.23
CA ALA A 39 -23.58 -6.98 -18.01
C ALA A 39 -22.72 -6.34 -16.92
N ILE A 40 -21.73 -5.52 -17.29
CA ILE A 40 -20.70 -5.00 -16.37
C ILE A 40 -20.58 -3.46 -16.42
N ILE A 41 -20.39 -2.87 -17.61
CA ILE A 41 -20.05 -1.45 -17.71
C ILE A 41 -21.26 -0.54 -17.41
N ARG A 42 -22.45 -0.84 -17.93
CA ARG A 42 -23.67 -0.08 -17.58
C ARG A 42 -23.97 -0.16 -16.08
N PRO A 43 -23.91 -1.34 -15.42
CA PRO A 43 -23.95 -1.40 -13.96
C PRO A 43 -22.90 -0.54 -13.26
N PHE A 44 -21.64 -0.54 -13.71
CA PHE A 44 -20.60 0.34 -13.16
C PHE A 44 -21.01 1.82 -13.22
N ILE A 45 -21.52 2.29 -14.37
CA ILE A 45 -22.00 3.67 -14.54
C ILE A 45 -23.15 3.98 -13.56
N LYS A 46 -24.06 3.02 -13.34
CA LYS A 46 -25.11 3.16 -12.32
C LYS A 46 -24.56 3.24 -10.90
N VAL A 47 -23.50 2.50 -10.58
CA VAL A 47 -22.81 2.57 -9.27
C VAL A 47 -22.18 3.95 -9.05
N LEU A 48 -21.69 4.60 -10.12
CA LEU A 48 -21.27 6.01 -10.06
C LEU A 48 -22.46 6.99 -9.85
N GLY A 49 -23.70 6.52 -9.89
CA GLY A 49 -24.90 7.31 -9.64
C GLY A 49 -25.50 7.98 -10.88
N TYR A 50 -25.03 7.64 -12.08
CA TYR A 50 -25.60 8.15 -13.33
C TYR A 50 -26.70 7.24 -13.88
N ASP A 51 -27.76 7.84 -14.39
CA ASP A 51 -28.83 7.10 -15.04
C ASP A 51 -28.50 6.77 -16.50
N THR A 52 -28.16 5.52 -16.76
CA THR A 52 -27.88 4.99 -18.12
C THR A 52 -29.07 5.04 -19.09
N ALA A 53 -30.28 5.30 -18.61
CA ALA A 53 -31.48 5.48 -19.44
C ALA A 53 -31.78 6.96 -19.74
N ASN A 54 -31.10 7.89 -19.07
CA ASN A 54 -31.24 9.32 -19.29
C ASN A 54 -30.13 9.84 -20.20
N PRO A 55 -30.41 10.19 -21.47
CA PRO A 55 -29.38 10.69 -22.40
C PRO A 55 -28.79 12.05 -21.99
N LEU A 56 -29.42 12.77 -21.05
CA LEU A 56 -28.87 13.99 -20.46
C LEU A 56 -27.81 13.72 -19.39
N GLU A 57 -27.67 12.46 -18.94
CA GLU A 57 -26.66 12.01 -17.99
C GLU A 57 -25.68 11.04 -18.61
N VAL A 58 -26.15 10.12 -19.45
CA VAL A 58 -25.33 9.12 -20.14
C VAL A 58 -25.79 9.04 -21.58
N MET A 59 -25.01 9.63 -22.49
CA MET A 59 -25.27 9.55 -23.92
C MET A 59 -24.55 8.34 -24.52
N PRO A 60 -25.26 7.30 -24.99
CA PRO A 60 -24.65 6.21 -25.74
C PRO A 60 -24.28 6.67 -27.15
N GLU A 61 -23.28 6.03 -27.77
CA GLU A 61 -22.82 6.32 -29.14
C GLU A 61 -22.56 7.82 -29.39
N TYR A 62 -21.98 8.50 -28.39
CA TYR A 62 -21.73 9.94 -28.45
C TYR A 62 -20.75 10.26 -29.57
N THR A 63 -21.14 11.17 -30.46
CA THR A 63 -20.32 11.58 -31.61
C THR A 63 -19.21 12.53 -31.16
N ALA A 64 -17.96 12.11 -31.34
CA ALA A 64 -16.74 12.84 -31.01
C ALA A 64 -15.92 13.06 -32.29
N ASP A 65 -16.45 13.91 -33.17
CA ASP A 65 -15.89 14.16 -34.49
C ASP A 65 -14.61 14.99 -34.42
N THR A 66 -13.55 14.58 -35.12
CA THR A 66 -12.35 15.41 -35.27
C THR A 66 -12.43 16.23 -36.56
N PRO A 67 -11.67 17.33 -36.69
CA PRO A 67 -11.59 18.08 -37.95
C PRO A 67 -11.26 17.20 -39.17
N ASP A 68 -10.48 16.13 -38.94
CA ASP A 68 -9.97 15.22 -39.97
C ASP A 68 -10.88 13.99 -40.20
N LYS A 69 -11.81 13.68 -39.29
CA LYS A 69 -12.73 12.55 -39.37
C LYS A 69 -14.10 12.84 -38.76
N LYS A 70 -15.13 12.75 -39.60
CA LYS A 70 -16.55 12.85 -39.21
C LYS A 70 -17.18 11.46 -39.00
N GLY A 71 -18.10 11.37 -38.07
CA GLY A 71 -18.85 10.18 -37.68
C GLY A 71 -18.14 9.26 -36.68
N GLU A 72 -17.07 9.70 -36.01
CA GLU A 72 -16.45 8.87 -34.96
C GLU A 72 -17.30 8.94 -33.69
N LYS A 73 -17.56 7.77 -33.08
CA LYS A 73 -18.44 7.62 -31.93
C LYS A 73 -17.71 6.91 -30.80
N VAL A 74 -17.88 7.42 -29.59
CA VAL A 74 -17.49 6.74 -28.35
C VAL A 74 -18.70 6.01 -27.77
N ASP A 75 -18.48 4.90 -27.05
CA ASP A 75 -19.57 4.05 -26.59
C ASP A 75 -20.52 4.73 -25.62
N PHE A 76 -19.96 5.47 -24.65
CA PHE A 76 -20.74 6.31 -23.75
C PHE A 76 -20.04 7.64 -23.49
N ALA A 77 -20.82 8.67 -23.25
CA ALA A 77 -20.37 9.92 -22.64
C ALA A 77 -21.20 10.20 -21.39
N ILE A 78 -20.53 10.43 -20.26
CA ILE A 78 -21.18 11.00 -19.08
C ILE A 78 -21.33 12.50 -19.30
N MET A 79 -22.55 13.00 -19.11
CA MET A 79 -22.95 14.35 -19.44
C MET A 79 -23.21 15.15 -18.15
N HIS A 80 -22.73 16.39 -18.13
CA HIS A 80 -23.03 17.37 -17.10
C HIS A 80 -23.33 18.71 -17.77
N ASN A 81 -24.49 19.30 -17.49
CA ASN A 81 -24.95 20.56 -18.12
C ASN A 81 -24.83 20.54 -19.66
N PHE A 82 -25.27 19.44 -20.30
CA PHE A 82 -25.21 19.22 -21.75
C PHE A 82 -23.81 19.13 -22.36
N SER A 83 -22.75 19.06 -21.54
CA SER A 83 -21.37 18.87 -21.98
C SER A 83 -20.84 17.51 -21.49
N PRO A 84 -20.09 16.78 -22.32
CA PRO A 84 -19.46 15.54 -21.89
C PRO A 84 -18.34 15.83 -20.87
N ILE A 85 -18.36 15.16 -19.73
CA ILE A 85 -17.33 15.25 -18.68
C ILE A 85 -16.42 14.02 -18.65
N LEU A 86 -16.90 12.86 -19.09
CA LEU A 86 -16.14 11.62 -19.17
C LEU A 86 -16.55 10.83 -20.41
N LEU A 87 -15.61 10.58 -21.32
CA LEU A 87 -15.83 9.70 -22.47
C LEU A 87 -15.46 8.27 -22.10
N ILE A 88 -16.26 7.27 -22.47
CA ILE A 88 -16.05 5.87 -22.09
C ILE A 88 -15.99 5.00 -23.34
N GLU A 89 -14.81 4.45 -23.60
CA GLU A 89 -14.56 3.47 -24.66
C GLU A 89 -14.48 2.07 -24.04
N CYS A 90 -15.26 1.15 -24.59
CA CYS A 90 -15.37 -0.22 -24.12
C CYS A 90 -14.63 -1.17 -25.06
N LYS A 91 -14.22 -2.32 -24.54
CA LYS A 91 -13.63 -3.43 -25.30
C LYS A 91 -14.20 -4.76 -24.84
N LYS A 92 -13.96 -5.80 -25.65
CA LYS A 92 -14.26 -7.19 -25.27
C LYS A 92 -13.46 -7.60 -24.03
N ALA A 93 -13.98 -8.58 -23.28
CA ALA A 93 -13.44 -8.98 -21.97
C ALA A 93 -11.97 -9.43 -22.01
N ASP A 94 -11.52 -10.05 -23.10
CA ASP A 94 -10.15 -10.54 -23.31
C ASP A 94 -9.21 -9.51 -23.96
N ALA A 95 -9.71 -8.31 -24.27
CA ALA A 95 -8.92 -7.30 -24.98
C ALA A 95 -7.78 -6.76 -24.12
N ASN A 96 -6.58 -6.67 -24.71
CA ASN A 96 -5.44 -6.02 -24.08
C ASN A 96 -5.50 -4.50 -24.30
N LEU A 97 -5.95 -3.77 -23.27
CA LEU A 97 -6.18 -2.33 -23.34
C LEU A 97 -4.93 -1.51 -23.70
N GLY A 98 -3.72 -2.03 -23.47
CA GLY A 98 -2.47 -1.33 -23.82
C GLY A 98 -2.28 -1.10 -25.34
N LYS A 99 -2.91 -1.91 -26.18
CA LYS A 99 -2.85 -1.77 -27.65
C LYS A 99 -4.00 -0.96 -28.26
N HIS A 100 -4.96 -0.53 -27.43
CA HIS A 100 -6.24 0.03 -27.90
C HIS A 100 -6.44 1.51 -27.54
N SER A 101 -5.43 2.19 -27.00
CA SER A 101 -5.50 3.62 -26.65
C SER A 101 -5.64 4.56 -27.87
N GLY A 102 -5.23 4.12 -29.06
CA GLY A 102 -5.22 4.97 -30.26
C GLY A 102 -6.59 5.41 -30.78
N GLN A 103 -7.68 4.70 -30.44
CA GLN A 103 -9.05 5.17 -30.73
C GLN A 103 -9.45 6.30 -29.80
N LEU A 104 -9.25 6.11 -28.50
CA LEU A 104 -9.59 7.10 -27.47
C LEU A 104 -8.79 8.40 -27.62
N TYR A 105 -7.53 8.31 -28.05
CA TYR A 105 -6.68 9.47 -28.33
C TYR A 105 -7.33 10.47 -29.31
N ARG A 106 -8.10 9.99 -30.29
CA ARG A 106 -8.73 10.86 -31.29
C ARG A 106 -9.92 11.64 -30.73
N TYR A 107 -10.60 11.12 -29.72
CA TYR A 107 -11.81 11.77 -29.19
C TYR A 107 -11.50 13.01 -28.34
N PHE A 108 -10.28 13.10 -27.80
CA PHE A 108 -9.85 14.27 -27.04
C PHE A 108 -9.69 15.53 -27.89
N SER A 109 -9.59 15.44 -29.22
CA SER A 109 -9.40 16.63 -30.08
C SER A 109 -10.61 17.58 -30.14
N THR A 110 -11.69 17.30 -29.40
CA THR A 110 -12.89 18.15 -29.34
C THR A 110 -13.14 18.68 -27.93
N GLU A 111 -12.92 19.99 -27.80
CA GLU A 111 -12.98 20.95 -26.67
C GLU A 111 -14.00 20.79 -25.52
N LYS A 112 -14.41 19.59 -25.09
CA LYS A 112 -15.41 19.48 -24.00
C LYS A 112 -15.13 18.49 -22.89
N ALA A 113 -14.59 17.31 -23.17
CA ALA A 113 -14.33 16.32 -22.14
C ALA A 113 -12.86 16.36 -21.70
N LYS A 114 -12.64 16.57 -20.40
CA LYS A 114 -11.31 16.55 -19.77
C LYS A 114 -10.83 15.16 -19.36
N PHE A 115 -11.74 14.19 -19.35
CA PHE A 115 -11.44 12.84 -18.90
C PHE A 115 -11.97 11.79 -19.88
N ALA A 116 -11.28 10.66 -19.93
CA ALA A 116 -11.78 9.48 -20.60
C ALA A 116 -11.46 8.20 -19.83
N LEU A 117 -12.22 7.15 -20.12
CA LEU A 117 -12.13 5.83 -19.54
C LEU A 117 -12.03 4.80 -20.67
N LEU A 118 -10.99 3.97 -20.64
CA LEU A 118 -10.87 2.77 -21.46
C LEU A 118 -11.08 1.54 -20.57
N THR A 119 -12.01 0.65 -20.94
CA THR A 119 -12.32 -0.53 -20.12
C THR A 119 -12.70 -1.77 -20.93
N ASN A 120 -12.36 -2.95 -20.40
CA ASN A 120 -12.86 -4.26 -20.86
C ASN A 120 -13.83 -4.90 -19.84
N GLY A 121 -14.34 -4.13 -18.88
CA GLY A 121 -15.18 -4.59 -17.78
C GLY A 121 -14.40 -5.15 -16.57
N LYS A 122 -13.13 -5.53 -16.73
CA LYS A 122 -12.25 -5.89 -15.60
C LYS A 122 -11.38 -4.71 -15.18
N GLU A 123 -10.62 -4.19 -16.14
CA GLU A 123 -9.72 -3.06 -15.97
C GLU A 123 -10.40 -1.76 -16.42
N TYR A 124 -10.20 -0.70 -15.66
CA TYR A 124 -10.74 0.64 -15.89
C TYR A 124 -9.57 1.63 -15.83
N ARG A 125 -9.16 2.15 -17.00
CA ARG A 125 -8.03 3.08 -17.15
C ARG A 125 -8.53 4.48 -17.43
N PHE A 126 -8.27 5.41 -16.53
CA PHE A 126 -8.69 6.80 -16.63
C PHE A 126 -7.56 7.68 -17.18
N PHE A 127 -7.87 8.44 -18.20
CA PHE A 127 -6.97 9.34 -18.92
C PHE A 127 -7.50 10.77 -18.85
N SER A 128 -6.58 11.72 -19.02
CA SER A 128 -6.82 13.16 -19.02
C SER A 128 -6.13 13.83 -20.20
N ASP A 129 -6.33 15.12 -20.40
CA ASP A 129 -5.63 15.97 -21.38
C ASP A 129 -4.80 17.07 -20.69
N LEU A 130 -4.06 16.72 -19.64
CA LEU A 130 -3.38 17.70 -18.78
C LEU A 130 -2.06 18.20 -19.37
N ASP A 131 -1.38 17.43 -20.22
CA ASP A 131 -0.14 17.90 -20.86
C ASP A 131 -0.41 18.96 -21.94
N GLU A 132 -1.41 18.71 -22.78
CA GLU A 132 -1.81 19.55 -23.89
C GLU A 132 -3.34 19.48 -24.00
N ASP A 133 -4.01 20.64 -23.95
CA ASP A 133 -5.46 20.71 -24.12
C ASP A 133 -5.88 19.96 -25.39
N ASN A 134 -6.94 19.15 -25.26
CA ASN A 134 -7.50 18.36 -26.36
C ASN A 134 -6.57 17.26 -26.90
N LYS A 135 -5.56 16.87 -26.12
CA LYS A 135 -4.67 15.76 -26.46
C LYS A 135 -4.54 14.83 -25.26
N MET A 136 -4.98 13.60 -25.45
CA MET A 136 -4.94 12.61 -24.38
C MET A 136 -3.50 12.36 -23.91
N ASP A 137 -3.32 12.39 -22.60
CA ASP A 137 -2.10 12.00 -21.93
C ASP A 137 -1.74 10.54 -22.27
N THR A 138 -0.45 10.27 -22.45
CA THR A 138 0.02 8.92 -22.82
C THR A 138 -0.19 7.89 -21.72
N GLY A 139 -0.17 8.33 -20.46
CA GLY A 139 -0.38 7.50 -19.28
C GLY A 139 -1.76 7.74 -18.66
N HIS A 140 -2.32 6.68 -18.03
CA HIS A 140 -3.51 6.82 -17.20
C HIS A 140 -3.13 7.39 -15.81
N PHE A 141 -3.96 8.24 -15.24
CA PHE A 141 -3.75 8.75 -13.88
C PHE A 141 -4.41 7.87 -12.80
N LEU A 142 -5.39 7.05 -13.18
CA LEU A 142 -6.04 6.07 -12.31
C LEU A 142 -6.27 4.75 -13.06
N LEU A 143 -5.97 3.64 -12.39
CA LEU A 143 -6.23 2.27 -12.84
C LEU A 143 -7.00 1.52 -11.75
N ALA A 144 -8.16 0.98 -12.10
CA ALA A 144 -8.92 0.09 -11.22
C ALA A 144 -9.12 -1.28 -11.88
N ASP A 145 -8.78 -2.35 -11.16
CA ASP A 145 -9.24 -3.72 -11.46
C ASP A 145 -10.43 -4.00 -10.54
N ILE A 146 -11.63 -4.10 -11.12
CA ILE A 146 -12.87 -4.25 -10.35
C ILE A 146 -12.90 -5.55 -9.52
N THR A 147 -12.07 -6.54 -9.87
CA THR A 147 -11.93 -7.82 -9.15
C THR A 147 -10.92 -7.75 -8.00
N LYS A 148 -10.15 -6.66 -7.90
CA LYS A 148 -9.06 -6.47 -6.93
C LYS A 148 -9.04 -5.06 -6.35
N LEU A 149 -10.22 -4.55 -6.00
CA LEU A 149 -10.35 -3.22 -5.40
C LEU A 149 -9.80 -3.17 -3.97
N ASN A 150 -9.13 -2.08 -3.65
CA ASN A 150 -8.75 -1.70 -2.30
C ASN A 150 -9.38 -0.34 -1.94
N ASP A 151 -9.27 0.06 -0.66
CA ASP A 151 -9.92 1.28 -0.17
C ASP A 151 -9.41 2.54 -0.88
N ASP A 152 -8.12 2.60 -1.23
CA ASP A 152 -7.52 3.74 -1.94
C ASP A 152 -8.18 3.93 -3.32
N VAL A 153 -8.25 2.86 -4.12
CA VAL A 153 -8.87 2.90 -5.46
C VAL A 153 -10.37 3.20 -5.35
N ILE A 154 -11.07 2.66 -4.34
CA ILE A 154 -12.48 2.98 -4.12
C ILE A 154 -12.65 4.46 -3.79
N ASN A 155 -11.79 5.03 -2.95
CA ASN A 155 -11.83 6.45 -2.62
C ASN A 155 -11.54 7.34 -3.84
N ASP A 156 -10.65 6.90 -4.73
CA ASP A 156 -10.38 7.59 -5.98
C ASP A 156 -11.58 7.53 -6.94
N LEU A 157 -12.22 6.36 -7.06
CA LEU A 157 -13.44 6.18 -7.87
C LEU A 157 -14.63 7.01 -7.35
N LYS A 158 -14.70 7.32 -6.04
CA LYS A 158 -15.76 8.19 -5.49
C LYS A 158 -15.79 9.57 -6.14
N ARG A 159 -14.64 10.08 -6.61
CA ARG A 159 -14.53 11.40 -7.26
C ARG A 159 -15.30 11.48 -8.59
N PHE A 160 -15.55 10.33 -9.21
CA PHE A 160 -16.32 10.24 -10.45
C PHE A 160 -17.82 10.08 -10.22
N ARG A 161 -18.26 9.94 -8.97
CA ARG A 161 -19.69 9.82 -8.66
C ARG A 161 -20.42 11.12 -8.97
N LYS A 162 -21.64 11.01 -9.45
CA LYS A 162 -22.50 12.15 -9.80
C LYS A 162 -22.65 13.18 -8.67
N ASP A 163 -22.81 12.72 -7.43
CA ASP A 163 -23.01 13.55 -6.24
C ASP A 163 -21.72 14.17 -5.66
N ALA A 164 -20.55 13.65 -6.07
CA ALA A 164 -19.24 14.11 -5.62
C ALA A 164 -18.40 14.74 -6.75
N PHE A 165 -18.92 14.78 -7.98
CA PHE A 165 -18.18 15.25 -9.14
C PHE A 165 -17.91 16.75 -9.01
N ASN A 166 -16.63 17.09 -8.97
CA ASN A 166 -16.11 18.44 -9.10
C ASN A 166 -14.97 18.40 -10.13
N GLN A 167 -15.14 19.08 -11.25
CA GLN A 167 -14.18 19.05 -12.36
C GLN A 167 -12.82 19.61 -11.94
N ASP A 168 -12.79 20.73 -11.23
CA ASP A 168 -11.54 21.39 -10.84
C ASP A 168 -10.75 20.52 -9.84
N GLU A 169 -11.43 19.97 -8.83
CA GLU A 169 -10.79 19.04 -7.87
C GLU A 169 -10.31 17.74 -8.54
N LEU A 170 -11.03 17.26 -9.57
CA LEU A 170 -10.65 16.06 -10.29
C LEU A 170 -9.45 16.30 -11.21
N ILE A 171 -9.34 17.51 -11.80
CA ILE A 171 -8.16 17.95 -12.55
C ILE A 171 -6.94 17.98 -11.61
N GLU A 172 -7.05 18.65 -10.46
CA GLU A 172 -5.95 18.71 -9.47
C GLU A 172 -5.52 17.31 -8.99
N TYR A 173 -6.49 16.42 -8.76
CA TYR A 173 -6.22 15.03 -8.41
C TYR A 173 -5.50 14.28 -9.54
N ALA A 174 -5.96 14.42 -10.79
CA ALA A 174 -5.37 13.76 -11.94
C ALA A 174 -3.94 14.23 -12.19
N GLU A 175 -3.68 15.54 -12.10
CA GLU A 175 -2.32 16.12 -12.17
C GLU A 175 -1.42 15.53 -11.10
N ARG A 176 -1.85 15.57 -9.84
CA ARG A 176 -1.07 15.04 -8.72
C ARG A 176 -0.78 13.54 -8.88
N SER A 177 -1.78 12.76 -9.28
CA SER A 177 -1.65 11.30 -9.45
C SER A 177 -0.69 10.97 -10.60
N LYS A 178 -0.78 11.71 -11.72
CA LYS A 178 0.14 11.60 -12.85
C LYS A 178 1.57 11.92 -12.44
N TYR A 179 1.83 13.06 -11.81
CA TYR A 179 3.17 13.43 -11.36
C TYR A 179 3.72 12.45 -10.32
N LEU A 180 2.88 11.95 -9.41
CA LEU A 180 3.30 10.93 -8.45
C LEU A 180 3.70 9.62 -9.14
N ALA A 181 2.99 9.21 -10.19
CA ALA A 181 3.34 8.02 -10.97
C ALA A 181 4.68 8.22 -11.71
N LEU A 182 4.85 9.35 -12.41
CA LEU A 182 6.10 9.69 -13.10
C LEU A 182 7.29 9.77 -12.14
N LEU A 183 7.11 10.37 -10.96
CA LEU A 183 8.13 10.43 -9.92
C LEU A 183 8.49 9.04 -9.40
N LYS A 184 7.49 8.16 -9.14
CA LYS A 184 7.75 6.78 -8.71
C LYS A 184 8.55 6.00 -9.74
N GLU A 185 8.21 6.13 -11.03
CA GLU A 185 8.93 5.49 -12.12
C GLU A 185 10.37 6.01 -12.21
N LYS A 186 10.55 7.33 -12.18
CA LYS A 186 11.87 7.96 -12.22
C LYS A 186 12.74 7.54 -11.03
N ILE A 187 12.19 7.59 -9.82
CA ILE A 187 12.88 7.15 -8.59
C ILE A 187 13.27 5.67 -8.70
N LYS A 188 12.36 4.80 -9.19
CA LYS A 188 12.67 3.39 -9.39
C LYS A 188 13.82 3.19 -10.38
N ASN A 189 13.79 3.89 -11.52
CA ASN A 189 14.87 3.82 -12.49
C ASN A 189 16.18 4.35 -11.90
N ASP A 190 16.15 5.43 -11.13
CA ASP A 190 17.34 5.98 -10.45
C ASP A 190 17.86 5.02 -9.36
N PHE A 191 17.04 4.13 -8.81
CA PHE A 191 17.51 3.06 -7.90
C PHE A 191 18.25 1.95 -8.65
N GLU A 192 17.70 1.51 -9.79
CA GLU A 192 18.32 0.46 -10.61
C GLU A 192 19.58 1.00 -11.31
N ASN A 193 19.53 2.24 -11.77
CA ASN A 193 20.54 2.93 -12.56
C ASN A 193 20.74 4.38 -12.07
N PRO A 194 21.45 4.61 -10.94
CA PRO A 194 21.67 5.96 -10.42
C PRO A 194 22.40 6.86 -11.41
N GLU A 195 21.81 8.01 -11.71
CA GLU A 195 22.41 9.00 -12.60
C GLU A 195 23.66 9.65 -11.99
N LYS A 196 24.60 10.07 -12.86
CA LYS A 196 25.86 10.72 -12.45
C LYS A 196 25.62 11.91 -11.52
N ASP A 197 24.62 12.74 -11.82
CA ASP A 197 24.35 13.95 -11.03
C ASP A 197 23.82 13.61 -9.64
N PHE A 198 22.93 12.61 -9.55
CA PHE A 198 22.43 12.10 -8.27
C PHE A 198 23.56 11.53 -7.40
N VAL A 199 24.40 10.66 -7.98
CA VAL A 199 25.58 10.09 -7.32
C VAL A 199 26.55 11.20 -6.86
N SER A 200 26.73 12.24 -7.68
CA SER A 200 27.59 13.37 -7.36
C SER A 200 27.06 14.20 -6.18
N ILE A 201 25.74 14.44 -6.12
CA ILE A 201 25.10 15.15 -4.99
C ILE A 201 25.32 14.38 -3.68
N LEU A 202 25.11 13.06 -3.67
CA LEU A 202 25.31 12.22 -2.49
C LEU A 202 26.78 12.23 -2.05
N TYR A 203 27.72 12.08 -3.00
CA TYR A 203 29.15 12.13 -2.70
C TYR A 203 29.55 13.46 -2.05
N THR A 204 29.08 14.57 -2.63
CA THR A 204 29.41 15.91 -2.14
C THR A 204 28.89 16.15 -0.72
N ARG A 205 27.70 15.64 -0.39
CA ARG A 205 27.14 15.73 0.97
C ARG A 205 27.92 14.92 2.01
N ILE A 206 28.62 13.85 1.60
CA ILE A 206 29.35 12.96 2.53
C ILE A 206 30.84 13.33 2.63
N LYS A 207 31.49 13.61 1.50
CA LYS A 207 32.96 13.79 1.42
C LYS A 207 33.39 15.20 1.04
N GLY A 208 32.48 16.08 0.58
CA GLY A 208 32.79 17.46 0.18
C GLY A 208 32.91 17.67 -1.34
N PRO A 209 34.11 17.79 -1.93
CA PRO A 209 34.26 18.18 -3.34
C PRO A 209 33.58 17.19 -4.31
N LYS A 210 33.28 17.65 -5.52
CA LYS A 210 32.64 16.83 -6.57
C LYS A 210 33.42 15.53 -6.79
N VAL A 211 32.68 14.43 -6.97
CA VAL A 211 33.26 13.13 -7.31
C VAL A 211 34.01 13.23 -8.64
N THR A 212 35.19 12.62 -8.71
CA THR A 212 35.98 12.56 -9.95
C THR A 212 35.48 11.44 -10.84
N ASP A 213 35.65 11.55 -12.17
CA ASP A 213 35.23 10.51 -13.11
C ASP A 213 35.87 9.14 -12.83
N LYS A 214 37.08 9.13 -12.25
CA LYS A 214 37.77 7.90 -11.82
C LYS A 214 37.05 7.19 -10.66
N ARG A 215 36.41 7.95 -9.76
CA ARG A 215 35.75 7.42 -8.55
C ARG A 215 34.25 7.22 -8.74
N LEU A 216 33.67 7.86 -9.75
CA LEU A 216 32.24 7.82 -10.03
C LEU A 216 31.72 6.39 -10.19
N PRO A 217 32.32 5.47 -10.97
CA PRO A 217 31.78 4.11 -11.14
C PRO A 217 31.70 3.33 -9.82
N GLY A 218 32.77 3.37 -9.03
CA GLY A 218 32.80 2.68 -7.74
C GLY A 218 31.80 3.27 -6.74
N TYR A 219 31.60 4.58 -6.78
CA TYR A 219 30.62 5.24 -5.92
C TYR A 219 29.18 5.00 -6.37
N THR A 220 28.92 4.90 -7.68
CA THR A 220 27.63 4.50 -8.23
C THR A 220 27.22 3.12 -7.71
N GLU A 221 28.14 2.14 -7.70
CA GLU A 221 27.85 0.80 -7.16
C GLU A 221 27.62 0.80 -5.65
N LEU A 222 28.34 1.63 -4.89
CA LEU A 222 28.07 1.82 -3.46
C LEU A 222 26.69 2.43 -3.21
N VAL A 223 26.29 3.43 -4.01
CA VAL A 223 24.96 4.03 -3.93
C VAL A 223 23.88 2.98 -4.21
N LYS A 224 23.99 2.20 -5.29
CA LYS A 224 23.06 1.09 -5.58
C LYS A 224 22.97 0.10 -4.41
N THR A 225 24.11 -0.33 -3.89
CA THR A 225 24.19 -1.29 -2.78
C THR A 225 23.50 -0.75 -1.53
N ALA A 226 23.79 0.49 -1.15
CA ALA A 226 23.20 1.13 0.02
C ALA A 226 21.67 1.27 -0.12
N TRP A 227 21.17 1.62 -1.30
CA TRP A 227 19.72 1.71 -1.55
C TRP A 227 19.02 0.36 -1.44
N ILE A 228 19.58 -0.71 -2.02
CA ILE A 228 19.02 -2.07 -1.92
C ILE A 228 18.97 -2.52 -0.45
N GLN A 229 20.03 -2.25 0.32
CA GLN A 229 20.08 -2.56 1.74
C GLN A 229 18.97 -1.82 2.52
N LEU A 230 18.83 -0.51 2.31
CA LEU A 230 17.77 0.30 2.96
C LEU A 230 16.36 -0.14 2.58
N LEU A 231 16.12 -0.53 1.33
CA LEU A 231 14.81 -1.05 0.91
C LEU A 231 14.49 -2.37 1.59
N ASN A 232 15.46 -3.27 1.67
CA ASN A 232 15.30 -4.56 2.35
C ASN A 232 15.07 -4.37 3.85
N GLU A 233 15.79 -3.46 4.50
CA GLU A 233 15.58 -3.09 5.90
C GLU A 233 14.16 -2.56 6.14
N ASN A 234 13.68 -1.64 5.29
CA ASN A 234 12.34 -1.07 5.39
C ASN A 234 11.22 -2.08 5.08
N PHE A 235 11.43 -2.96 4.10
CA PHE A 235 10.49 -4.02 3.77
C PHE A 235 10.37 -5.02 4.92
N ASN A 236 11.51 -5.48 5.45
CA ASN A 236 11.55 -6.37 6.61
C ASN A 236 10.93 -5.72 7.84
N ALA A 237 11.16 -4.43 8.08
CA ALA A 237 10.53 -3.67 9.15
C ALA A 237 9.00 -3.54 8.98
N ARG A 238 8.51 -3.40 7.75
CA ARG A 238 7.06 -3.36 7.45
C ARG A 238 6.39 -4.73 7.60
N ILE A 239 7.02 -5.80 7.12
CA ILE A 239 6.52 -7.17 7.31
C ILE A 239 6.45 -7.49 8.80
N ALA A 240 7.49 -7.13 9.57
CA ALA A 240 7.49 -7.31 11.02
C ALA A 240 6.37 -6.52 11.74
N ARG A 241 5.89 -5.40 11.19
CA ARG A 241 4.73 -4.66 11.71
C ARG A 241 3.39 -5.26 11.27
N ALA A 242 3.29 -5.70 10.02
CA ALA A 242 2.05 -6.26 9.45
C ALA A 242 1.72 -7.66 9.97
N THR A 243 2.70 -8.39 10.51
CA THR A 243 2.49 -9.70 11.16
C THR A 243 2.16 -9.61 12.65
N MET A 244 1.99 -8.40 13.21
CA MET A 244 1.42 -8.20 14.55
C MET A 244 -0.11 -8.24 14.46
N PRO A 245 -0.82 -9.16 15.13
CA PRO A 245 -2.27 -9.23 15.03
C PRO A 245 -2.95 -8.09 15.80
N ASP A 246 -3.78 -7.30 15.11
CA ASP A 246 -4.93 -6.62 15.71
C ASP A 246 -6.03 -7.67 15.94
N THR A 247 -6.55 -7.79 17.17
CA THR A 247 -7.70 -8.66 17.48
C THR A 247 -8.80 -7.87 18.17
N ASP A 248 -9.96 -7.79 17.54
CA ASP A 248 -11.26 -7.99 18.19
C ASP A 248 -12.02 -9.09 17.43
N PRO A 249 -12.88 -9.90 18.09
CA PRO A 249 -13.01 -11.32 17.75
C PRO A 249 -14.39 -11.71 17.21
N ILE A 250 -14.45 -12.44 16.08
CA ILE A 250 -15.51 -13.44 15.82
C ILE A 250 -14.90 -14.66 15.11
N GLN A 251 -15.24 -15.84 15.66
CA GLN A 251 -14.76 -17.19 15.34
C GLN A 251 -15.24 -17.74 13.98
N GLY A 252 -14.43 -18.60 13.37
CA GLY A 252 -14.82 -19.54 12.30
C GLY A 252 -13.62 -20.22 11.62
N SER A 253 -13.40 -21.51 11.91
CA SER A 253 -12.33 -22.44 11.49
C SER A 253 -12.08 -22.56 9.97
N THR A 254 -10.92 -22.97 9.41
CA THR A 254 -9.97 -24.05 9.80
C THR A 254 -8.64 -23.95 9.00
N THR A 255 -7.50 -24.02 9.73
CA THR A 255 -6.16 -24.65 9.43
C THR A 255 -5.43 -24.40 8.08
N GLU A 256 -4.14 -24.04 8.00
CA GLU A 256 -2.98 -24.29 8.88
C GLU A 256 -1.81 -23.31 8.58
N LYS A 257 -1.27 -22.59 9.59
CA LYS A 257 0.09 -22.01 9.61
C LYS A 257 0.63 -22.13 11.04
N LYS A 258 1.80 -22.75 11.21
CA LYS A 258 2.49 -22.93 12.51
C LYS A 258 2.60 -21.61 13.26
N GLY A 259 2.08 -21.58 14.49
CA GLY A 259 2.16 -20.44 15.40
C GLY A 259 3.54 -20.30 16.04
N ILE A 260 3.81 -19.11 16.57
CA ILE A 260 4.95 -18.84 17.43
C ILE A 260 4.72 -19.60 18.74
N GLU A 261 5.49 -20.66 18.99
CA GLU A 261 5.45 -21.40 20.24
C GLU A 261 6.43 -20.77 21.23
N THR A 262 5.92 -20.30 22.37
CA THR A 262 6.76 -19.88 23.49
C THR A 262 7.58 -21.07 23.98
N THR A 263 8.89 -20.91 23.94
CA THR A 263 9.85 -21.98 24.22
C THR A 263 9.98 -22.24 25.72
N GLU A 264 10.41 -23.45 26.10
CA GLU A 264 10.72 -23.76 27.51
C GLU A 264 11.81 -22.85 28.09
N GLU A 265 12.75 -22.39 27.26
CA GLU A 265 13.82 -21.48 27.64
C GLU A 265 13.29 -20.10 28.04
N GLU A 266 12.34 -19.56 27.28
CA GLU A 266 11.69 -18.28 27.55
C GLU A 266 10.86 -18.34 28.84
N LEU A 267 10.12 -19.44 29.05
CA LEU A 267 9.39 -19.68 30.30
C LEU A 267 10.34 -19.83 31.50
N ALA A 268 11.49 -20.48 31.32
CA ALA A 268 12.51 -20.59 32.35
C ALA A 268 13.12 -19.22 32.68
N PHE A 269 13.36 -18.38 31.67
CA PHE A 269 13.82 -17.01 31.85
C PHE A 269 12.81 -16.14 32.61
N TYR A 270 11.53 -16.20 32.24
CA TYR A 270 10.45 -15.54 32.97
C TYR A 270 10.43 -15.93 34.45
N LYS A 271 10.42 -17.24 34.75
CA LYS A 271 10.45 -17.74 36.13
C LYS A 271 11.68 -17.26 36.89
N LYS A 272 12.84 -17.16 36.23
CA LYS A 272 14.08 -16.64 36.83
C LYS A 272 13.93 -15.18 37.25
N VAL A 273 13.34 -14.33 36.39
CA VAL A 273 13.12 -12.91 36.67
C VAL A 273 12.07 -12.71 37.77
N VAL A 274 10.94 -13.42 37.72
CA VAL A 274 9.94 -13.39 38.79
C VAL A 274 10.54 -13.80 40.13
N ASN A 275 11.31 -14.89 40.18
CA ASN A 275 11.95 -15.34 41.41
C ASN A 275 13.02 -14.37 41.92
N LEU A 276 13.70 -13.63 41.04
CA LEU A 276 14.69 -12.62 41.41
C LEU A 276 14.04 -11.37 42.05
N LEU A 277 12.82 -11.03 41.63
CA LEU A 277 12.09 -9.82 42.06
C LEU A 277 11.05 -10.07 43.17
N LYS A 278 10.76 -11.33 43.51
CA LYS A 278 9.65 -11.74 44.39
C LYS A 278 9.60 -11.07 45.77
N ASP A 279 10.73 -10.62 46.30
CA ASP A 279 10.80 -10.01 47.64
C ASP A 279 10.27 -8.58 47.64
N GLU A 280 10.23 -7.92 46.48
CA GLU A 280 9.80 -6.52 46.34
C GLU A 280 8.61 -6.34 45.38
N VAL A 281 8.37 -7.31 44.51
CA VAL A 281 7.36 -7.24 43.46
C VAL A 281 6.48 -8.49 43.47
N SER A 282 5.16 -8.27 43.48
CA SER A 282 4.18 -9.34 43.31
C SER A 282 4.29 -9.98 41.92
N ALA A 283 4.32 -11.31 41.88
CA ALA A 283 4.36 -12.06 40.62
C ALA A 283 3.18 -11.77 39.68
N LYS A 284 2.05 -11.28 40.20
CA LYS A 284 0.88 -10.91 39.39
C LYS A 284 1.11 -9.64 38.55
N ASP A 285 2.03 -8.78 38.98
CA ASP A 285 2.37 -7.53 38.30
C ASP A 285 3.50 -7.70 37.28
N ILE A 286 4.06 -8.91 37.15
CA ILE A 286 5.08 -9.23 36.15
C ILE A 286 4.41 -10.13 35.11
N ALA A 287 4.26 -9.63 33.89
CA ALA A 287 3.73 -10.39 32.76
C ALA A 287 4.85 -10.70 31.78
N TYR A 288 4.68 -11.75 30.95
CA TYR A 288 5.53 -11.96 29.79
C TYR A 288 4.70 -11.92 28.51
N ARG A 289 5.34 -11.51 27.42
CA ARG A 289 4.79 -11.60 26.06
C ARG A 289 5.87 -12.08 25.12
N ASP A 290 5.52 -13.10 24.36
CA ASP A 290 6.35 -13.67 23.30
C ASP A 290 6.04 -12.98 21.96
N ALA A 291 7.08 -12.66 21.21
CA ALA A 291 7.03 -12.05 19.90
C ALA A 291 8.20 -12.55 19.05
N VAL A 292 8.06 -12.51 17.72
CA VAL A 292 9.09 -12.99 16.78
C VAL A 292 10.44 -12.34 17.10
N GLY A 293 11.36 -13.15 17.63
CA GLY A 293 12.73 -12.75 17.93
C GLY A 293 12.93 -11.97 19.24
N GLN A 294 11.91 -11.84 20.09
CA GLN A 294 12.03 -11.16 21.38
C GLN A 294 10.95 -11.61 22.38
N PHE A 295 11.40 -12.13 23.51
CA PHE A 295 10.57 -12.44 24.67
C PHE A 295 10.64 -11.31 25.69
N SER A 296 9.50 -10.67 25.97
CA SER A 296 9.45 -9.43 26.78
C SER A 296 8.82 -9.70 28.13
N ILE A 297 9.46 -9.24 29.21
CA ILE A 297 8.91 -9.25 30.56
C ILE A 297 8.53 -7.81 30.92
N LEU A 298 7.26 -7.62 31.26
CA LEU A 298 6.59 -6.32 31.34
C LEU A 298 6.02 -6.09 32.74
N TRP A 299 5.99 -4.83 33.16
CA TRP A 299 5.23 -4.40 34.33
C TRP A 299 3.75 -4.29 33.95
N GLN A 300 2.88 -4.96 34.72
CA GLN A 300 1.41 -4.92 34.62
C GLN A 300 0.87 -5.13 33.19
N ASP A 301 1.52 -6.03 32.43
CA ASP A 301 1.17 -6.35 31.05
C ASP A 301 1.12 -5.13 30.10
N ASN A 302 1.85 -4.06 30.44
CA ASN A 302 1.89 -2.84 29.65
C ASN A 302 3.12 -2.81 28.74
N ARG A 303 2.89 -2.81 27.41
CA ARG A 303 3.94 -2.79 26.38
C ARG A 303 4.88 -1.57 26.45
N ARG A 304 4.46 -0.47 27.09
CA ARG A 304 5.29 0.73 27.28
C ARG A 304 6.14 0.69 28.56
N GLN A 305 5.96 -0.35 29.37
CA GLN A 305 6.63 -0.54 30.65
C GLN A 305 7.45 -1.85 30.68
N PRO A 306 8.42 -2.03 29.78
CA PRO A 306 9.27 -3.21 29.81
C PRO A 306 10.20 -3.20 31.02
N ILE A 307 10.30 -4.35 31.69
CA ILE A 307 11.26 -4.60 32.76
C ILE A 307 12.55 -5.13 32.14
N VAL A 308 12.43 -6.13 31.27
CA VAL A 308 13.58 -6.77 30.60
C VAL A 308 13.12 -7.46 29.32
N HIS A 309 13.96 -7.44 28.28
CA HIS A 309 13.77 -8.25 27.08
C HIS A 309 14.82 -9.36 27.01
N PHE A 310 14.41 -10.52 26.50
CA PHE A 310 15.26 -11.66 26.23
C PHE A 310 15.18 -12.04 24.75
N ILE A 311 16.33 -12.26 24.13
CA ILE A 311 16.45 -12.67 22.73
C ILE A 311 16.99 -14.11 22.72
N SER A 312 16.14 -15.07 22.36
CA SER A 312 16.39 -16.51 22.49
C SER A 312 16.97 -17.16 21.21
N GLU A 313 17.96 -16.52 20.55
CA GLU A 313 18.67 -17.07 19.37
C GLU A 313 17.91 -17.11 18.03
N SER A 314 16.58 -16.98 17.98
CA SER A 314 15.79 -17.04 16.74
C SER A 314 15.52 -15.69 16.04
N SER A 315 16.34 -14.65 16.27
CA SER A 315 16.07 -13.31 15.73
C SER A 315 17.07 -12.87 14.67
N SER A 316 16.62 -12.74 13.43
CA SER A 316 17.38 -12.09 12.33
C SER A 316 17.63 -10.60 12.58
N ALA A 317 16.95 -9.99 13.57
CA ALA A 317 17.16 -8.61 13.98
C ALA A 317 18.39 -8.39 14.88
N TYR A 318 18.98 -9.45 15.44
CA TYR A 318 20.07 -9.36 16.43
C TYR A 318 21.24 -10.32 16.14
N ASN A 319 21.52 -10.59 14.87
CA ASN A 319 22.65 -11.43 14.41
C ASN A 319 22.70 -12.85 15.03
N GLY A 320 21.59 -13.36 15.58
CA GLY A 320 21.52 -14.70 16.18
C GLY A 320 22.21 -14.86 17.54
N GLU A 321 22.67 -13.78 18.20
CA GLU A 321 23.28 -13.88 19.54
C GLU A 321 22.21 -13.77 20.65
N LYS A 322 22.20 -14.71 21.62
CA LYS A 322 21.37 -14.57 22.82
C LYS A 322 21.80 -13.33 23.60
N SER A 323 20.82 -12.52 23.99
CA SER A 323 21.08 -11.35 24.81
C SER A 323 19.88 -10.94 25.63
N ILE A 324 20.16 -10.17 26.67
CA ILE A 324 19.18 -9.55 27.54
C ILE A 324 19.31 -8.03 27.41
N THR A 325 18.19 -7.34 27.28
CA THR A 325 18.14 -5.87 27.25
C THR A 325 17.44 -5.32 28.50
N LEU A 326 18.12 -4.43 29.21
CA LEU A 326 17.61 -3.68 30.36
C LEU A 326 17.43 -2.20 30.02
N PHE A 327 16.58 -1.53 30.80
CA PHE A 327 16.12 -0.16 30.57
C PHE A 327 16.48 0.75 31.76
N PRO A 328 17.77 1.07 31.98
CA PRO A 328 18.18 1.89 33.12
C PRO A 328 17.50 3.27 33.13
N ILE A 329 17.26 3.78 34.34
CA ILE A 329 16.69 5.11 34.58
C ILE A 329 17.82 6.03 35.01
N ASN A 330 17.83 7.27 34.51
CA ASN A 330 18.78 8.26 34.97
C ASN A 330 18.39 8.72 36.39
N LYS A 331 19.24 8.44 37.38
CA LYS A 331 18.97 8.78 38.79
C LYS A 331 18.92 10.29 39.05
N GLU A 332 19.56 11.11 38.23
CA GLU A 332 19.60 12.57 38.39
C GLU A 332 18.37 13.26 37.77
N THR A 333 17.91 12.78 36.60
CA THR A 333 16.79 13.40 35.88
C THR A 333 15.45 12.70 36.12
N GLY A 334 15.46 11.45 36.60
CA GLY A 334 14.27 10.63 36.76
C GLY A 334 13.66 10.18 35.43
N GLU A 335 14.37 10.32 34.31
CA GLU A 335 13.89 9.95 32.97
C GLU A 335 14.52 8.64 32.48
N LYS A 336 13.87 7.98 31.51
CA LYS A 336 14.44 6.82 30.81
C LYS A 336 15.71 7.23 30.08
N THR A 337 16.81 6.51 30.27
CA THR A 337 18.02 6.75 29.46
C THR A 337 17.79 6.25 28.04
N ASP A 338 18.25 7.00 27.04
CA ASP A 338 18.28 6.52 25.64
C ASP A 338 19.24 5.33 25.43
N SER A 339 20.15 5.11 26.39
CA SER A 339 21.13 4.01 26.37
C SER A 339 20.55 2.74 26.97
N LYS A 340 20.14 1.80 26.12
CA LYS A 340 19.78 0.43 26.54
C LYS A 340 21.02 -0.34 26.97
N MET A 341 20.92 -1.14 28.03
CA MET A 341 22.02 -2.01 28.48
C MET A 341 21.80 -3.42 27.94
N THR A 342 22.76 -3.93 27.17
CA THR A 342 22.72 -5.29 26.60
C THR A 342 23.68 -6.21 27.33
N ILE A 343 23.19 -7.35 27.82
CA ILE A 343 23.96 -8.38 28.53
C ILE A 343 23.97 -9.64 27.68
N LYS A 344 25.15 -10.24 27.46
CA LYS A 344 25.30 -11.45 26.63
C LYS A 344 25.08 -12.76 27.41
N SER A 345 25.33 -12.76 28.72
CA SER A 345 25.16 -13.94 29.59
C SER A 345 23.82 -13.87 30.33
N ILE A 346 22.96 -14.88 30.09
CA ILE A 346 21.67 -15.02 30.79
C ILE A 346 21.84 -15.20 32.30
N ASN A 347 23.01 -15.67 32.74
CA ASN A 347 23.31 -15.84 34.16
C ASN A 347 23.65 -14.54 34.87
N ASP A 348 24.03 -13.50 34.12
CA ASP A 348 24.46 -12.24 34.70
C ASP A 348 23.27 -11.37 35.11
N ILE A 349 22.04 -11.71 34.67
CA ILE A 349 20.79 -11.02 35.05
C ILE A 349 20.62 -10.86 36.56
N LYS A 350 21.16 -11.79 37.36
CA LYS A 350 21.15 -11.74 38.83
C LYS A 350 21.89 -10.53 39.39
N HIS A 351 22.89 -10.02 38.67
CA HIS A 351 23.68 -8.84 39.06
C HIS A 351 22.98 -7.52 38.74
N HIS A 352 21.85 -7.57 38.02
CA HIS A 352 21.10 -6.39 37.58
C HIS A 352 19.70 -6.29 38.19
N LYS A 353 19.48 -6.93 39.35
CA LYS A 353 18.23 -6.85 40.11
C LYS A 353 17.84 -5.39 40.41
N GLU A 354 18.80 -4.58 40.86
CA GLU A 354 18.59 -3.18 41.23
C GLU A 354 18.10 -2.35 40.03
N THR A 355 18.71 -2.52 38.85
CA THR A 355 18.28 -1.84 37.62
C THR A 355 16.83 -2.15 37.25
N MET A 356 16.39 -3.40 37.42
CA MET A 356 15.00 -3.78 37.16
C MET A 356 14.04 -3.17 38.18
N LEU A 357 14.42 -3.11 39.46
CA LEU A 357 13.62 -2.47 40.51
C LEU A 357 13.47 -0.96 40.28
N GLU A 358 14.55 -0.27 39.92
CA GLU A 358 14.51 1.15 39.57
C GLU A 358 13.57 1.42 38.39
N THR A 359 13.62 0.54 37.38
CA THR A 359 12.74 0.60 36.21
C THR A 359 11.26 0.45 36.63
N ILE A 360 10.96 -0.49 37.54
CA ILE A 360 9.61 -0.72 38.07
C ILE A 360 9.15 0.46 38.94
N GLN A 361 10.00 0.99 39.81
CA GLN A 361 9.69 2.15 40.64
C GLN A 361 9.37 3.38 39.79
N PHE A 362 10.08 3.57 38.67
CA PHE A 362 9.73 4.61 37.70
C PHE A 362 8.32 4.43 37.12
N TYR A 363 7.87 3.20 36.90
CA TYR A 363 6.51 2.91 36.42
C TYR A 363 5.41 3.06 37.46
N GLN A 364 5.75 3.06 38.74
CA GLN A 364 4.81 3.25 39.86
C GLN A 364 4.59 4.72 40.23
N LYS A 365 5.46 5.62 39.77
CA LYS A 365 5.27 7.07 39.85
C LYS A 365 4.30 7.54 38.78
#